data_AF-A0A1E1W5X8-F1
#
_entry.id   AF-A0A1E1W5X8-F1
#
_cell.length_a   1.000
_cell.length_b   1.000
_cell.length_c   1.000
_cell.angle_alpha   90.00
_cell.angle_beta   90.00
_cell.angle_gamma   90.00
#
_symmetry.space_group_name_H-M   'P 1'
#
loop_
_entity.id
_entity.type
_entity.pdbx_description
1 polymer ?
#
loop_
_entity_poly.entity_id
_entity_poly.type
_entity_poly.pdbx_seq_one_letter_code
_entity_poly.pdbx_strand_id
1 'polypeptide(L)'
;NPQVASVVYCSLFHFEVSAKMPDTDEKGVQKYVVSTDRSGDIHVHVQGDLTQQDKRCVFLTVHDLGTNHSSLVDFVSTPAMSEIKERSCFIHVDVPGHEESSPDLPDSYQFPSLQTLGEDLITVLDFLHVRYAVGLGEGAGANVLARCGLAHPR
;
A
#
# COMPACT_ATOMS: atom_id res chain seq x y z
N ASN A 1 -20.81 8.93 -32.87
CA ASN A 1 -20.23 10.03 -32.07
C ASN A 1 -21.38 10.92 -31.62
N PRO A 2 -21.65 11.16 -30.33
CA PRO A 2 -21.05 10.62 -29.10
C PRO A 2 -22.02 9.80 -28.22
N GLN A 3 -21.38 9.17 -27.25
CA GLN A 3 -21.79 8.56 -25.98
C GLN A 3 -23.11 9.01 -25.33
N VAL A 4 -23.90 8.03 -24.86
CA VAL A 4 -24.60 8.12 -23.57
C VAL A 4 -24.53 6.73 -22.93
N ALA A 5 -23.52 6.50 -22.10
CA ALA A 5 -23.50 5.36 -21.20
C ALA A 5 -24.28 5.73 -19.94
N SER A 6 -25.16 4.81 -19.57
CA SER A 6 -26.19 4.89 -18.53
C SER A 6 -25.66 5.12 -17.12
N VAL A 7 -26.49 5.80 -16.34
CA VAL A 7 -26.29 6.24 -14.95
C VAL A 7 -27.00 5.26 -13.99
N VAL A 8 -26.30 4.94 -12.89
CA VAL A 8 -26.74 4.34 -11.59
C VAL A 8 -27.10 2.84 -11.51
N TYR A 9 -26.36 2.10 -10.67
CA TYR A 9 -26.98 1.40 -9.54
C TYR A 9 -26.29 1.79 -8.23
N CYS A 10 -27.13 2.20 -7.29
CA CYS A 10 -26.84 2.66 -5.94
C CYS A 10 -26.97 1.47 -4.99
N SER A 11 -26.02 1.32 -4.06
CA SER A 11 -26.32 0.73 -2.75
C SER A 11 -25.41 1.39 -1.72
N LEU A 12 -26.03 2.19 -0.85
CA LEU A 12 -25.42 2.74 0.35
C LEU A 12 -24.84 1.62 1.21
N PHE A 13 -23.54 1.66 1.43
CA PHE A 13 -22.96 1.35 2.73
C PHE A 13 -22.31 2.64 3.23
N HIS A 14 -22.84 3.20 4.31
CA HIS A 14 -22.11 4.15 5.13
C HIS A 14 -21.00 3.35 5.82
N PHE A 15 -19.80 3.39 5.27
CA PHE A 15 -18.57 3.16 6.02
C PHE A 15 -17.96 4.55 6.21
N GLU A 16 -18.03 5.10 7.42
CA GLU A 16 -17.21 6.26 7.77
C GLU A 16 -15.75 5.80 7.77
N VAL A 17 -15.10 5.90 6.62
CA VAL A 17 -13.66 5.80 6.52
C VAL A 17 -13.10 7.07 7.13
N SER A 18 -12.52 6.96 8.32
CA SER A 18 -11.71 8.03 8.93
C SER A 18 -10.40 8.15 8.17
N ALA A 19 -10.45 8.69 6.95
CA ALA A 19 -9.25 9.01 6.19
C ALA A 19 -8.68 10.33 6.75
N LYS A 20 -7.67 10.23 7.61
CA LYS A 20 -6.87 11.38 8.03
C LYS A 20 -6.16 11.94 6.78
N MET A 21 -6.19 13.26 6.57
CA MET A 21 -5.51 13.91 5.43
C MET A 21 -4.04 13.49 5.37
N PRO A 22 -3.49 13.15 4.19
CA PRO A 22 -2.14 12.62 4.09
C PRO A 22 -1.12 13.71 4.42
N ASP A 23 -0.22 13.40 5.34
CA ASP A 23 0.99 14.19 5.57
C ASP A 23 1.93 13.94 4.38
N THR A 24 2.44 14.99 3.75
CA THR A 24 3.34 14.87 2.60
C THR A 24 4.77 15.10 3.08
N ASP A 25 5.61 14.07 3.00
CA ASP A 25 7.02 14.16 3.35
C ASP A 25 7.82 14.96 2.29
N GLU A 26 9.00 15.48 2.67
CA GLU A 26 9.91 16.26 1.82
C GLU A 26 10.28 15.54 0.50
N LYS A 27 10.14 14.21 0.46
CA LYS A 27 10.37 13.35 -0.72
C LYS A 27 9.16 13.23 -1.66
N GLY A 28 8.07 13.98 -1.43
CA GLY A 28 6.85 13.91 -2.23
C GLY A 28 6.07 12.61 -2.02
N VAL A 29 6.15 12.04 -0.83
CA VAL A 29 5.51 10.78 -0.45
C VAL A 29 4.30 11.09 0.43
N GLN A 30 3.13 10.57 0.06
CA GLN A 30 1.87 10.79 0.78
C GLN A 30 1.62 9.62 1.74
N LYS A 31 1.44 9.92 3.03
CA LYS A 31 1.18 8.91 4.06
C LYS A 31 -0.32 8.66 4.27
N TYR A 32 -0.69 7.39 4.34
CA TYR A 32 -2.03 6.91 4.65
C TYR A 32 -1.98 5.90 5.80
N VAL A 33 -3.10 5.74 6.49
CA VAL A 33 -3.30 4.70 7.50
C VAL A 33 -4.55 3.93 7.10
N VAL A 34 -4.41 2.63 6.89
CA VAL A 34 -5.49 1.75 6.45
C VAL A 34 -5.78 0.77 7.57
N SER A 35 -6.95 0.92 8.20
CA SER A 35 -7.40 -0.04 9.22
C SER A 35 -7.84 -1.34 8.56
N THR A 36 -7.28 -2.45 9.02
CA THR A 36 -7.61 -3.81 8.57
C THR A 36 -8.23 -4.62 9.71
N ASP A 37 -9.08 -5.58 9.35
CA ASP A 37 -9.84 -6.36 10.33
C ASP A 37 -8.95 -7.24 11.21
N ARG A 38 -7.79 -7.71 10.70
CA ARG A 38 -6.97 -8.73 11.36
C ARG A 38 -5.54 -8.27 11.64
N SER A 39 -4.98 -7.41 10.80
CA SER A 39 -3.63 -6.87 10.97
C SER A 39 -3.59 -5.51 11.69
N GLY A 40 -4.74 -4.92 12.03
CA GLY A 40 -4.82 -3.61 12.65
C GLY A 40 -4.53 -2.49 11.66
N ASP A 41 -4.00 -1.37 12.13
CA ASP A 41 -3.66 -0.24 11.27
C ASP A 41 -2.38 -0.53 10.48
N ILE A 42 -2.48 -0.50 9.15
CA ILE A 42 -1.36 -0.62 8.22
C ILE A 42 -0.98 0.77 7.73
N HIS A 43 0.29 1.13 7.93
CA HIS A 43 0.85 2.39 7.44
C HIS A 43 1.30 2.25 5.99
N VAL A 44 0.90 3.19 5.15
CA VAL A 44 1.12 3.13 3.70
C VAL A 44 1.66 4.46 3.19
N HIS A 45 2.67 4.39 2.33
CA HIS A 45 3.42 5.54 1.83
C HIS A 45 3.39 5.51 0.31
N VAL A 46 2.70 6.48 -0.29
CA VAL A 46 2.48 6.55 -1.74
C VAL A 46 3.50 7.50 -2.35
N GLN A 47 4.38 6.98 -3.20
CA GLN A 47 5.32 7.75 -4.01
C GLN A 47 4.85 7.80 -5.47
N GLY A 48 4.56 9.00 -5.96
CA GLY A 48 4.03 9.23 -7.31
C GLY A 48 2.56 9.65 -7.31
N ASP A 49 1.92 9.58 -8.49
CA ASP A 49 0.56 10.08 -8.70
C ASP A 49 -0.42 8.94 -9.01
N LEU A 50 -1.22 8.57 -7.99
CA LEU A 50 -2.28 7.55 -8.12
C LEU A 50 -3.43 7.98 -9.03
N THR A 51 -3.63 9.28 -9.31
CA THR A 51 -4.69 9.71 -10.24
C THR A 51 -4.45 9.26 -11.67
N GLN A 52 -3.21 8.89 -12.00
CA GLN A 52 -2.80 8.35 -13.30
C GLN A 52 -2.60 6.83 -13.29
N GLN A 53 -3.14 6.11 -12.29
CA GLN A 53 -2.96 4.66 -12.16
C GLN A 53 -3.42 3.85 -13.38
N ASP A 54 -4.40 4.33 -14.16
CA ASP A 54 -4.85 3.66 -15.40
C ASP A 54 -3.80 3.72 -16.54
N LYS A 55 -2.81 4.60 -16.43
CA LYS A 55 -1.76 4.83 -17.45
C LYS A 55 -0.37 4.43 -16.96
N ARG A 56 -0.22 4.12 -15.68
CA ARG A 56 1.06 3.93 -15.00
C ARG A 56 1.11 2.56 -14.35
N CYS A 57 2.30 1.99 -14.25
CA CYS A 57 2.48 0.77 -13.46
C CYS A 57 2.38 1.12 -11.98
N VAL A 58 1.59 0.37 -11.21
CA VAL A 58 1.54 0.50 -9.76
C VAL A 58 2.36 -0.63 -9.15
N PHE A 59 3.34 -0.29 -8.31
CA PHE A 59 4.13 -1.25 -7.56
C PHE A 59 3.66 -1.25 -6.10
N LEU A 60 3.29 -2.41 -5.59
CA LEU A 60 3.06 -2.61 -4.15
C LEU A 60 4.34 -3.15 -3.54
N THR A 61 4.92 -2.43 -2.59
CA THR A 61 6.20 -2.82 -2.00
C THR A 61 6.08 -3.13 -0.51
N VAL A 62 6.74 -4.21 -0.07
CA VAL A 62 6.79 -4.61 1.34
C VAL A 62 8.25 -4.85 1.73
N HIS A 63 8.69 -4.20 2.80
CA HIS A 63 10.08 -4.23 3.28
C HIS A 63 10.44 -5.55 3.99
N ASP A 64 11.72 -5.74 4.30
CA ASP A 64 12.22 -6.88 5.09
C ASP A 64 12.19 -6.57 6.61
N LEU A 65 12.48 -7.57 7.43
CA LEU A 65 12.62 -7.43 8.88
C LEU A 65 13.75 -6.45 9.24
N GLY A 66 13.48 -5.55 10.17
CA GLY A 66 14.46 -4.56 10.65
C GLY A 66 14.67 -3.37 9.71
N THR A 67 13.89 -3.27 8.63
CA THR A 67 13.78 -2.07 7.79
C THR A 67 12.34 -1.59 7.75
N ASN A 68 12.09 -0.50 7.01
CA ASN A 68 10.76 0.05 6.74
C ASN A 68 10.73 0.67 5.33
N HIS A 69 9.64 1.33 4.97
CA HIS A 69 9.42 1.95 3.66
C HIS A 69 10.56 2.89 3.22
N SER A 70 11.24 3.57 4.15
CA SER A 70 12.29 4.54 3.84
C SER A 70 13.42 3.92 3.00
N SER A 71 13.77 2.67 3.27
CA SER A 71 14.78 1.92 2.50
C SER A 71 14.38 1.74 1.03
N LEU A 72 13.10 1.42 0.79
CA LEU A 72 12.54 1.24 -0.55
C LEU A 72 12.32 2.58 -1.27
N VAL A 73 11.91 3.62 -0.55
CA VAL A 73 11.82 4.99 -1.08
C VAL A 73 13.19 5.49 -1.56
N ASP A 74 14.25 5.19 -0.81
CA ASP A 74 15.62 5.53 -1.19
C ASP A 74 16.06 4.73 -2.42
N PHE A 75 15.77 3.42 -2.47
CA PHE A 75 16.03 2.58 -3.64
C PHE A 75 15.36 3.12 -4.91
N VAL A 76 14.06 3.45 -4.84
CA VAL A 76 13.30 4.00 -5.97
C VAL A 76 13.79 5.39 -6.37
N SER A 77 14.37 6.15 -5.44
CA SER A 77 14.91 7.49 -5.70
C SER A 77 16.34 7.47 -6.26
N THR A 78 16.95 6.30 -6.42
CA THR A 78 18.26 6.20 -7.08
C THR A 78 18.20 6.59 -8.56
N PRO A 79 19.29 7.13 -9.14
CA PRO A 79 19.33 7.49 -10.56
C PRO A 79 19.04 6.31 -11.51
N ALA A 80 19.33 5.08 -11.09
CA ALA A 80 19.05 3.88 -11.89
C ALA A 80 17.55 3.61 -12.04
N MET A 81 16.73 4.11 -11.12
CA MET A 81 15.28 3.92 -11.10
C MET A 81 14.49 5.10 -11.66
N SER A 82 15.14 6.19 -12.08
CA SER A 82 14.46 7.44 -12.49
C SER A 82 13.42 7.23 -13.59
N GLU A 83 13.74 6.52 -14.66
CA GLU A 83 12.83 6.24 -15.77
C GLU A 83 11.61 5.41 -15.34
N ILE A 84 11.80 4.46 -14.42
CA ILE A 84 10.71 3.63 -13.88
C ILE A 84 9.85 4.48 -12.95
N LYS A 85 10.50 5.24 -12.06
CA LYS A 85 9.86 6.16 -11.11
C LYS A 85 8.96 7.17 -11.81
N GLU A 86 9.43 7.80 -12.88
CA GLU A 86 8.66 8.80 -13.63
C GLU A 86 7.41 8.24 -14.31
N ARG A 87 7.34 6.92 -14.52
CA ARG A 87 6.25 6.23 -15.25
C ARG A 87 5.37 5.37 -14.36
N SER A 88 5.65 5.33 -13.06
CA SER A 88 5.04 4.40 -12.12
C SER A 88 4.56 5.11 -10.86
N CYS A 89 3.75 4.42 -10.08
CA CYS A 89 3.43 4.78 -8.71
C CYS A 89 3.87 3.65 -7.79
N PHE A 90 4.41 3.97 -6.63
CA PHE A 90 4.83 3.01 -5.63
C PHE A 90 3.99 3.18 -4.37
N ILE A 91 3.48 2.08 -3.86
CA ILE A 91 2.71 1.98 -2.63
C ILE A 91 3.60 1.19 -1.67
N HIS A 92 4.27 1.89 -0.76
CA HIS A 92 5.14 1.27 0.21
C HIS A 92 4.38 0.96 1.49
N VAL A 93 4.34 -0.30 1.88
CA VAL A 93 3.65 -0.76 3.08
C VAL A 93 4.67 -0.92 4.20
N ASP A 94 4.39 -0.26 5.33
CA ASP A 94 5.02 -0.58 6.60
C ASP A 94 4.19 -1.65 7.32
N VAL A 95 4.87 -2.73 7.69
CA VAL A 95 4.28 -3.77 8.54
C VAL A 95 3.99 -3.17 9.93
N PRO A 96 2.91 -3.55 10.63
CA PRO A 96 2.55 -2.94 11.91
C PRO A 96 3.73 -2.87 12.91
N GLY A 97 3.96 -1.70 13.48
CA GLY A 97 5.04 -1.45 14.44
C GLY A 97 6.42 -1.19 13.81
N HIS A 98 6.52 -1.15 12.48
CA HIS A 98 7.77 -0.86 11.75
C HIS A 98 7.77 0.53 11.10
N GLU A 99 6.67 1.27 11.22
CA GLU A 99 6.61 2.65 10.78
C GLU A 99 7.58 3.54 11.57
N GLU A 100 8.01 4.63 10.92
CA GLU A 100 8.93 5.55 11.54
C GLU A 100 8.35 6.16 12.83
N SER A 101 9.14 6.09 13.90
CA SER A 101 8.74 6.55 15.25
C SER A 101 7.50 5.82 15.81
N SER A 102 7.26 4.57 15.41
CA SER A 102 6.24 3.72 16.03
C SER A 102 6.46 3.64 17.55
N PRO A 103 5.40 3.77 18.37
CA PRO A 103 5.48 3.38 19.77
C PRO A 103 5.71 1.86 19.88
N ASP A 104 6.23 1.42 21.02
CA ASP A 104 6.30 -0.01 21.32
C ASP A 104 4.89 -0.60 21.32
N LEU A 105 4.74 -1.75 20.65
CA LEU A 105 3.48 -2.48 20.65
C LEU A 105 3.17 -2.97 22.08
N PRO A 106 1.90 -2.93 22.53
CA PRO A 106 1.52 -3.44 23.85
C PRO A 106 1.91 -4.91 24.03
N ASP A 107 2.22 -5.34 25.26
CA ASP A 107 2.51 -6.75 25.57
C ASP A 107 1.38 -7.72 25.20
N SER A 108 0.14 -7.24 25.16
CA SER A 108 -1.04 -8.01 24.75
C SER A 108 -1.28 -8.02 23.24
N TYR A 109 -0.47 -7.31 22.46
CA TYR A 109 -0.63 -7.22 21.01
C TYR A 109 -0.28 -8.54 20.35
N GLN A 110 -1.25 -9.12 19.65
CA GLN A 110 -1.01 -10.32 18.86
C GLN A 110 -0.54 -9.91 17.47
N PHE A 111 0.75 -10.06 17.23
CA PHE A 111 1.32 -9.75 15.93
C PHE A 111 0.72 -10.66 14.84
N PRO A 112 0.23 -10.10 13.72
CA PRO A 112 -0.41 -10.88 12.69
C PRO A 112 0.56 -11.84 12.02
N SER A 113 0.08 -13.02 11.63
CA SER A 113 0.90 -13.96 10.86
C SER A 113 1.21 -13.39 9.47
N LEU A 114 2.31 -13.83 8.84
CA LEU A 114 2.62 -13.43 7.46
C LEU A 114 1.50 -13.80 6.46
N GLN A 115 0.72 -14.84 6.76
CA GLN A 115 -0.47 -15.20 5.99
C GLN A 115 -1.54 -14.13 6.09
N THR A 116 -1.87 -13.74 7.32
CA THR A 116 -2.86 -12.71 7.61
C THR A 116 -2.45 -11.38 6.99
N LEU A 117 -1.19 -10.98 7.16
CA LEU A 117 -0.65 -9.77 6.53
C LEU A 117 -0.80 -9.81 5.01
N GLY A 118 -0.44 -10.94 4.38
CA GLY A 118 -0.52 -11.07 2.92
C GLY A 118 -1.96 -10.96 2.40
N GLU A 119 -2.92 -11.57 3.10
CA GLU A 119 -4.33 -11.47 2.74
C GLU A 119 -4.89 -10.06 2.98
N ASP A 120 -4.48 -9.38 4.06
CA ASP A 120 -4.97 -8.03 4.39
C ASP A 120 -4.40 -6.93 3.46
N LEU A 121 -3.35 -7.23 2.67
CA LEU A 121 -2.84 -6.29 1.65
C LEU A 121 -3.89 -5.93 0.59
N ILE A 122 -4.91 -6.76 0.35
CA ILE A 122 -5.98 -6.42 -0.59
C ILE A 122 -6.78 -5.20 -0.11
N THR A 123 -6.98 -5.07 1.20
CA THR A 123 -7.68 -3.94 1.81
C THR A 123 -6.95 -2.62 1.54
N VAL A 124 -5.61 -2.64 1.49
CA VAL A 124 -4.79 -1.47 1.11
C VAL A 124 -5.03 -1.09 -0.34
N LEU A 125 -5.06 -2.06 -1.25
CA LEU A 125 -5.32 -1.81 -2.67
C LEU A 125 -6.75 -1.30 -2.90
N ASP A 126 -7.74 -1.88 -2.22
CA ASP A 126 -9.14 -1.46 -2.29
C ASP A 126 -9.34 -0.03 -1.77
N PHE A 127 -8.69 0.30 -0.63
CA PHE A 127 -8.71 1.65 -0.04
C PHE A 127 -8.13 2.69 -1.00
N LEU A 128 -7.03 2.36 -1.68
CA LEU A 128 -6.39 3.25 -2.66
C LEU A 128 -7.04 3.17 -4.06
N HIS A 129 -8.07 2.36 -4.22
CA HIS A 129 -8.78 2.11 -5.48
C HIS A 129 -7.85 1.61 -6.61
N VAL A 130 -6.87 0.77 -6.26
CA VAL A 130 -5.88 0.20 -7.17
C VAL A 130 -6.32 -1.18 -7.63
N ARG A 131 -6.56 -1.32 -8.93
CA ARG A 131 -7.06 -2.58 -9.49
C ARG A 131 -5.98 -3.63 -9.73
N TYR A 132 -4.78 -3.20 -10.13
CA TYR A 132 -3.67 -4.09 -10.44
C TYR A 132 -2.37 -3.49 -9.91
N ALA A 133 -1.58 -4.30 -9.22
CA ALA A 133 -0.27 -3.91 -8.73
C ALA A 133 0.77 -5.00 -8.99
N VAL A 134 2.00 -4.59 -9.24
CA VAL A 134 3.18 -5.48 -9.30
C VAL A 134 3.80 -5.52 -7.90
N GLY A 135 3.87 -6.71 -7.30
CA GLY A 135 4.51 -6.90 -6.01
C GLY A 135 6.04 -6.80 -6.11
N LEU A 136 6.66 -5.96 -5.28
CA LEU A 136 8.11 -5.88 -5.11
C LEU A 136 8.44 -5.99 -3.61
N GLY A 137 8.97 -7.12 -3.18
CA GLY A 137 9.25 -7.36 -1.76
C GLY A 137 10.69 -7.75 -1.50
N GLU A 138 11.14 -7.43 -0.30
CA GLU A 138 12.45 -7.83 0.22
C GLU A 138 12.25 -8.84 1.37
N GLY A 139 12.98 -9.95 1.36
CA GLY A 139 12.97 -10.95 2.44
C GLY A 139 11.58 -11.37 2.93
N ALA A 140 11.24 -11.02 4.18
CA ALA A 140 9.93 -11.28 4.76
C ALA A 140 8.79 -10.60 3.99
N GLY A 141 8.99 -9.39 3.48
CA GLY A 141 8.04 -8.69 2.63
C GLY A 141 7.76 -9.40 1.30
N ALA A 142 8.79 -10.03 0.71
CA ALA A 142 8.58 -10.90 -0.46
C ALA A 142 7.71 -12.12 -0.13
N ASN A 143 7.87 -12.69 1.07
CA ASN A 143 7.03 -13.79 1.54
C ASN A 143 5.58 -13.36 1.74
N VAL A 144 5.34 -12.17 2.30
CA VAL A 144 4.00 -11.57 2.46
C VAL A 144 3.34 -11.35 1.10
N LEU A 145 4.05 -10.73 0.15
CA LEU A 145 3.54 -10.50 -1.20
C LEU A 145 3.25 -11.79 -1.97
N ALA A 146 4.07 -12.82 -1.79
CA ALA A 146 3.80 -14.13 -2.40
C ALA A 146 2.49 -14.73 -1.86
N ARG A 147 2.22 -14.60 -0.56
CA ARG A 147 0.96 -15.06 0.05
C ARG A 147 -0.24 -14.24 -0.43
N CYS A 148 -0.07 -12.92 -0.57
CA CYS A 148 -1.06 -12.04 -1.18
C CYS A 148 -1.42 -12.52 -2.60
N GLY A 149 -0.42 -12.74 -3.46
CA GLY A 149 -0.64 -13.21 -4.83
C GLY A 149 -1.28 -14.61 -4.92
N LEU A 150 -1.03 -15.49 -3.94
CA LEU A 150 -1.69 -16.80 -3.84
C LEU A 150 -3.17 -16.68 -3.40
N ALA A 151 -3.46 -15.77 -2.47
CA ALA A 151 -4.82 -15.54 -1.98
C ALA A 151 -5.68 -14.73 -2.97
N HIS A 152 -5.07 -13.76 -3.67
CA HIS A 152 -5.73 -12.80 -4.56
C HIS A 152 -4.99 -12.71 -5.90
N PRO A 153 -5.07 -13.74 -6.77
CA PRO A 153 -4.36 -13.76 -8.05
C PRO A 153 -4.96 -12.85 -9.13
N ARG A 154 -6.03 -12.09 -8.84
CA ARG A 154 -6.83 -11.34 -9.83
C ARG A 154 -7.11 -9.92 -9.41
#